data_AF-A0A8J4IAJ7-F1
#
_entry.id   AF-A0A8J4IAJ7-F1
#
_cell.length_a   1.000
_cell.length_b   1.000
_cell.length_c   1.000
_cell.angle_alpha   90.00
_cell.angle_beta   90.00
_cell.angle_gamma   90.00
#
_symmetry.space_group_name_H-M   'P 1'
#
loop_
_entity.id
_entity.type
_entity.pdbx_description
1 polymer ?
#
loop_
_entity_poly.entity_id
_entity_poly.type
_entity_poly.pdbx_seq_one_letter_code
_entity_poly.pdbx_strand_id
1 'polypeptide(L)'
;YKSIEPYLKKKDESKQGKEQYLQSIEDRQKLDGLYECILCACCSTSCPSYWWNGDKYLGPAVLMQAYRWMIDSRDDYTEERLAQLQDPFSLYRCHTIMNCTRTCPK
;
A
#
# COMPACT_ATOMS: atom_id res chain seq x y z
N TYR A 1 -0.80 1.18 -9.15
CA TYR A 1 0.36 1.69 -8.37
C TYR A 1 0.41 3.21 -8.36
N LYS A 2 0.50 3.90 -9.51
CA LYS A 2 0.46 5.38 -9.52
C LYS A 2 -0.79 5.96 -8.83
N SER A 3 -1.94 5.28 -8.97
CA SER A 3 -3.22 5.67 -8.38
C SER A 3 -3.24 5.78 -6.85
N ILE A 4 -2.35 5.08 -6.13
CA ILE A 4 -2.30 5.13 -4.66
C ILE A 4 -1.37 6.22 -4.13
N GLU A 5 -0.83 7.05 -5.02
CA GLU A 5 0.09 8.15 -4.68
C GLU A 5 1.23 7.70 -3.75
N PRO A 6 2.15 6.83 -4.22
CA PRO A 6 3.08 6.11 -3.36
C PRO A 6 4.31 6.97 -2.98
N TYR A 7 4.05 8.11 -2.36
CA TYR A 7 5.03 9.06 -1.85
C TYR A 7 4.52 9.66 -0.52
N LEU A 8 5.42 10.16 0.31
CA LEU A 8 5.08 10.76 1.61
C LEU A 8 4.29 12.05 1.41
N LYS A 9 3.13 12.17 2.06
CA LYS A 9 2.29 13.38 2.01
C LYS A 9 2.20 14.01 3.41
N LYS A 10 2.50 15.32 3.49
CA LYS A 10 2.38 16.13 4.70
C LYS A 10 1.41 17.27 4.44
N LYS A 11 0.61 17.64 5.45
CA LYS A 11 -0.29 18.80 5.35
C LYS A 11 0.48 20.12 5.50
N ASP A 12 1.59 20.09 6.23
CA ASP A 12 2.53 21.21 6.38
C ASP A 12 3.84 20.92 5.62
N GLU A 13 4.06 21.66 4.53
CA GLU A 13 5.28 21.57 3.70
C GLU A 13 6.38 22.54 4.15
N SER A 14 6.11 23.43 5.12
CA SER A 14 7.05 24.49 5.53
C SER A 14 8.38 23.96 6.09
N LYS A 15 8.39 22.71 6.56
CA LYS A 15 9.54 21.99 7.13
C LYS A 15 10.26 21.09 6.13
N GLN A 16 9.77 20.96 4.91
CA GLN A 16 10.35 20.07 3.91
C GLN A 16 11.82 20.41 3.64
N GLY A 17 12.70 19.42 3.80
CA GLY A 17 14.14 19.57 3.56
C GLY A 17 14.91 20.37 4.62
N LYS A 18 14.25 20.91 5.64
CA LYS A 18 14.92 21.66 6.72
C LYS A 18 15.44 20.77 7.84
N GLU A 19 14.70 19.71 8.15
CA GLU A 19 15.01 18.75 9.20
C GLU A 19 14.46 17.35 8.86
N GLN A 20 14.88 16.34 9.61
CA GLN A 20 14.36 14.99 9.50
C GLN A 20 13.01 14.87 10.21
N TYR A 21 12.09 14.08 9.65
CA TYR A 21 10.83 13.76 10.34
C TYR A 21 11.10 12.77 11.48
N LEU A 22 10.57 13.08 12.66
CA LEU A 22 10.63 12.20 13.81
C LEU A 22 9.79 10.93 13.55
N GLN A 23 10.38 9.77 13.79
CA GLN A 23 9.70 8.47 13.74
C GLN A 23 10.30 7.58 14.83
N SER A 24 9.44 7.00 15.68
CA SER A 24 9.87 6.05 16.71
C SER A 24 10.36 4.74 16.09
N ILE A 25 11.14 3.95 16.85
CA ILE A 25 11.59 2.63 16.39
C ILE A 25 10.37 1.72 16.19
N GLU A 26 9.40 1.79 17.10
CA GLU A 26 8.17 1.03 17.07
C GLU A 26 7.32 1.38 15.84
N ASP A 27 7.23 2.66 15.46
CA ASP A 27 6.52 3.06 14.25
C ASP A 27 7.25 2.63 12.98
N ARG A 28 8.59 2.71 12.97
CA ARG A 28 9.38 2.26 11.82
C ARG A 28 9.25 0.74 11.62
N GLN A 29 9.23 -0.05 12.69
CA GLN A 29 9.07 -1.50 12.64
C GLN A 29 7.75 -1.95 12.00
N LYS A 30 6.67 -1.15 12.11
CA LYS A 30 5.40 -1.45 11.44
C LYS A 30 5.50 -1.53 9.92
N LEU A 31 6.56 -0.94 9.33
CA LEU A 31 6.79 -0.96 7.90
C LEU A 31 7.54 -2.21 7.43
N ASP A 32 8.13 -2.98 8.34
CA ASP A 32 8.87 -4.21 8.00
C ASP A 32 7.93 -5.25 7.38
N GLY A 33 8.39 -5.90 6.32
CA GLY A 33 7.59 -6.77 5.46
C GLY A 33 6.74 -6.05 4.41
N LEU A 34 6.68 -4.71 4.42
CA LEU A 34 5.91 -3.93 3.45
C LEU A 34 6.80 -3.19 2.44
N TYR A 35 7.89 -2.55 2.90
CA TYR A 35 8.75 -1.75 2.02
C TYR A 35 9.69 -2.60 1.17
N GLU A 36 9.93 -3.85 1.55
CA GLU A 36 10.79 -4.83 0.88
C GLU A 36 10.19 -5.36 -0.43
N CYS A 37 8.95 -4.99 -0.73
CA CYS A 37 8.28 -5.31 -1.98
C CYS A 37 9.09 -4.80 -3.19
N ILE A 38 9.46 -5.72 -4.08
CA ILE A 38 10.22 -5.40 -5.29
C ILE A 38 9.34 -5.12 -6.51
N LEU A 39 8.02 -4.97 -6.31
CA LEU A 39 7.05 -4.70 -7.38
C LEU A 39 7.08 -5.70 -8.56
N CYS A 40 7.44 -6.96 -8.30
CA CYS A 40 7.55 -8.02 -9.33
C CYS A 40 6.19 -8.54 -9.87
N ALA A 41 5.07 -8.13 -9.27
CA ALA A 41 3.71 -8.54 -9.61
C ALA A 41 3.36 -10.04 -9.44
N CYS A 42 4.27 -10.91 -9.00
CA CYS A 42 4.00 -12.36 -8.79
C CYS A 42 2.76 -12.62 -7.94
N CYS A 43 2.57 -11.86 -6.86
CA CYS A 43 1.40 -11.99 -6.00
C CYS A 43 0.10 -11.62 -6.72
N SER A 44 0.10 -10.56 -7.54
CA SER A 44 -1.07 -10.14 -8.32
C SER A 44 -1.40 -11.13 -9.44
N THR A 45 -0.40 -11.59 -10.19
CA THR A 45 -0.60 -12.58 -11.26
C THR A 45 -0.91 -13.99 -10.76
N SER A 46 -0.77 -14.26 -9.45
CA SER A 46 -1.26 -15.50 -8.83
C SER A 46 -2.69 -15.44 -8.31
N CYS A 47 -3.28 -14.23 -8.24
CA CYS A 47 -4.59 -14.01 -7.61
C CYS A 47 -5.72 -14.15 -8.65
N PRO A 48 -6.62 -15.14 -8.53
CA PRO A 48 -7.72 -15.32 -9.47
C PRO A 48 -8.65 -14.11 -9.58
N SER A 49 -8.90 -13.40 -8.49
CA SER A 49 -9.72 -12.18 -8.53
C SER A 49 -9.10 -11.09 -9.39
N TYR A 50 -7.78 -10.99 -9.39
CA TYR A 50 -7.03 -10.05 -10.23
C TYR A 50 -7.03 -10.45 -11.71
N TRP A 51 -7.11 -11.75 -12.03
CA TRP A 51 -7.27 -12.20 -13.43
C TRP A 51 -8.57 -11.70 -14.04
N TRP A 52 -9.65 -11.75 -13.27
CA TRP A 52 -10.99 -11.43 -13.76
C TRP A 52 -11.37 -9.95 -13.64
N ASN A 53 -10.77 -9.22 -12.69
CA ASN A 53 -11.16 -7.84 -12.37
C ASN A 53 -9.95 -6.89 -12.33
N GLY A 54 -8.82 -7.20 -12.96
CA GLY A 54 -7.59 -6.40 -12.86
C GLY A 54 -7.70 -4.95 -13.35
N ASP A 55 -8.76 -4.62 -14.08
CA ASP A 55 -9.13 -3.26 -14.50
C ASP A 55 -9.71 -2.40 -13.37
N LYS A 56 -10.32 -3.03 -12.34
CA LYS A 56 -11.00 -2.35 -11.22
C LYS A 56 -10.46 -2.73 -9.85
N TYR A 57 -10.09 -3.99 -9.65
CA TYR A 57 -9.45 -4.48 -8.45
C TYR A 57 -7.96 -4.18 -8.48
N LEU A 58 -7.46 -3.46 -7.46
CA LEU A 58 -6.08 -2.99 -7.45
C LEU A 58 -5.04 -4.11 -7.35
N GLY A 59 -5.42 -5.25 -6.76
CA GLY A 59 -4.55 -6.40 -6.58
C GLY A 59 -3.65 -6.31 -5.33
N PRO A 60 -3.11 -7.45 -4.88
CA PRO A 60 -2.39 -7.57 -3.61
C PRO A 60 -1.13 -6.69 -3.55
N ALA A 61 -0.35 -6.58 -4.63
CA ALA A 61 0.85 -5.75 -4.63
C ALA A 61 0.54 -4.27 -4.35
N VAL A 62 -0.51 -3.74 -5.01
CA VAL A 62 -0.89 -2.33 -4.88
C VAL A 62 -1.57 -2.08 -3.54
N LEU A 63 -2.42 -2.99 -3.07
CA LEU A 63 -3.08 -2.87 -1.77
C LEU A 63 -2.10 -2.91 -0.60
N MET A 64 -1.08 -3.77 -0.66
CA MET A 64 -0.01 -3.80 0.35
C MET A 64 0.78 -2.49 0.37
N GLN A 65 1.08 -1.94 -0.81
CA GLN A 65 1.75 -0.63 -0.91
C GLN A 65 0.85 0.52 -0.44
N ALA A 66 -0.46 0.46 -0.67
CA ALA A 66 -1.39 1.44 -0.11
C ALA A 66 -1.39 1.38 1.42
N TYR A 67 -1.43 0.17 1.99
CA TYR A 67 -1.35 -0.05 3.43
C TYR A 67 -0.04 0.47 4.03
N ARG A 68 1.10 0.22 3.37
CA ARG A 68 2.41 0.77 3.74
C ARG A 68 2.40 2.29 3.94
N TRP A 69 1.68 3.04 3.12
CA TRP A 69 1.56 4.49 3.28
C TRP A 69 0.54 4.90 4.33
N MET A 70 -0.57 4.17 4.47
CA MET A 70 -1.61 4.47 5.47
C MET A 70 -1.11 4.35 6.91
N ILE A 71 -0.17 3.43 7.19
CA ILE A 71 0.36 3.19 8.54
C ILE A 71 1.70 3.89 8.81
N ASP A 72 2.31 4.55 7.82
CA ASP A 72 3.55 5.28 8.01
C ASP A 72 3.26 6.51 8.87
N SER A 73 3.78 6.53 10.11
CA SER A 73 3.49 7.58 11.10
C SER A 73 3.87 9.00 10.66
N ARG A 74 4.64 9.11 9.57
CA ARG A 74 5.04 10.39 8.98
C ARG A 74 3.99 10.95 8.02
N ASP A 75 3.12 10.11 7.44
CA ASP A 75 2.13 10.50 6.41
C ASP A 75 0.86 11.03 7.08
N ASP A 76 0.38 12.22 6.65
CA ASP A 76 -0.78 12.89 7.27
C ASP A 76 -2.10 12.61 6.52
N TYR A 77 -2.10 11.71 5.53
CA TYR A 77 -3.19 11.50 4.57
C TYR A 77 -3.88 10.13 4.72
N THR A 78 -3.82 9.50 5.89
CA THR A 78 -4.40 8.17 6.12
C THR A 78 -5.88 8.09 5.72
N GLU A 79 -6.70 9.05 6.13
CA GLU A 79 -8.14 9.08 5.84
C GLU A 79 -8.42 9.28 4.35
N GLU A 80 -7.68 10.19 3.70
CA GLU A 80 -7.80 10.46 2.28
C GLU A 80 -7.38 9.25 1.44
N ARG A 81 -6.32 8.54 1.85
CA ARG A 81 -5.89 7.27 1.22
C ARG A 81 -6.90 6.15 1.42
N LEU A 82 -7.51 6.05 2.60
CA LEU A 82 -8.55 5.06 2.88
C LEU A 82 -9.79 5.32 2.02
N ALA A 83 -10.23 6.58 1.91
CA ALA A 83 -11.37 6.97 1.10
C ALA A 83 -11.21 6.59 -0.38
N GLN A 84 -9.98 6.68 -0.93
CA GLN A 84 -9.68 6.23 -2.29
C GLN A 84 -9.89 4.72 -2.52
N LEU A 85 -9.96 3.91 -1.47
CA LEU A 85 -10.12 2.45 -1.53
C LEU A 85 -11.55 1.97 -1.25
N GLN A 86 -12.46 2.87 -0.85
CA GLN A 86 -13.80 2.52 -0.38
C GLN A 86 -14.82 2.18 -1.49
N ASP A 87 -14.42 2.19 -2.76
CA ASP A 87 -15.33 1.75 -3.83
C ASP A 87 -15.53 0.22 -3.85
N PRO A 88 -16.61 -0.30 -4.47
CA PRO A 88 -16.95 -1.73 -4.45
C PRO A 88 -15.94 -2.67 -5.12
N PHE A 89 -14.91 -2.16 -5.79
CA PHE A 89 -13.96 -2.96 -6.55
C PHE A 89 -12.53 -2.89 -6.03
N SER A 90 -11.99 -1.70 -5.75
CA SER A 90 -10.56 -1.50 -5.49
C SER A 90 -10.00 -2.42 -4.42
N LEU A 91 -10.68 -2.52 -3.27
CA LEU A 91 -10.28 -3.36 -2.13
C LEU A 91 -11.15 -4.62 -1.99
N TYR A 92 -12.47 -4.47 -2.09
CA TYR A 92 -13.45 -5.50 -1.68
C TYR A 92 -13.54 -6.72 -2.61
N ARG A 93 -12.76 -6.79 -3.69
CA ARG A 93 -12.60 -7.99 -4.52
C ARG A 93 -11.51 -8.94 -4.04
N CYS A 94 -10.87 -8.64 -2.91
CA CYS A 94 -10.04 -9.60 -2.19
C CYS A 94 -10.93 -10.67 -1.53
N HIS A 95 -10.98 -11.87 -2.10
CA HIS A 95 -11.72 -13.02 -1.55
C HIS A 95 -10.84 -13.95 -0.71
N THR A 96 -9.82 -13.41 -0.05
CA THR A 96 -8.96 -14.15 0.91
C THR A 96 -8.44 -15.50 0.37
N ILE A 97 -8.11 -15.56 -0.92
CA ILE A 97 -7.62 -16.78 -1.62
C ILE A 97 -6.21 -17.19 -1.16
N MET A 98 -5.43 -16.24 -0.64
CA MET A 98 -4.07 -16.42 -0.08
C MET A 98 -2.95 -16.86 -1.04
N ASN A 99 -3.22 -17.02 -2.34
CA ASN A 99 -2.16 -17.28 -3.32
C ASN A 99 -1.05 -16.21 -3.32
N CYS A 100 -1.45 -14.95 -3.12
CA CYS A 100 -0.54 -13.81 -3.09
C CYS A 100 0.58 -13.96 -2.05
N THR A 101 0.25 -14.38 -0.83
CA THR A 101 1.22 -14.61 0.25
C THR A 101 2.07 -15.85 -0.04
N ARG A 102 1.45 -16.93 -0.57
CA ARG A 102 2.17 -18.19 -0.84
C ARG A 102 3.21 -18.09 -1.95
N THR A 103 2.98 -17.23 -2.94
CA THR A 103 3.85 -17.10 -4.12
C THR A 103 4.87 -15.98 -4.01
N CYS A 104 4.76 -15.12 -2.99
CA CYS A 104 5.65 -13.96 -2.88
C CYS A 104 7.11 -14.46 -2.76
N PRO A 105 8.01 -14.07 -3.68
CA PRO A 105 9.39 -14.56 -3.66
C PRO A 105 10.27 -13.83 -2.63
N LYS A 106 9.67 -12.94 -1.84
CA LYS A 106 10.27 -12.11 -0.79
C LYS A 106 9.46 -12.29 0.47
#